data_AF-A0A9C8ZHM2-F1
#
_entry.id   AF-A0A9C8ZHM2-F1
#
_cell.length_a   1.000
_cell.length_b   1.000
_cell.length_c   1.000
_cell.angle_alpha   90.00
_cell.angle_beta   90.00
_cell.angle_gamma   90.00
#
_symmetry.space_group_name_H-M   'P 1'
#
loop_
_entity.id
_entity.type
_entity.pdbx_description
1 polymer ?
#
loop_
_entity_poly.entity_id
_entity_poly.type
_entity_poly.pdbx_seq_one_letter_code
_entity_poly.pdbx_strand_id
1 'polypeptide(L)'
;MMHNGRLILSFLVMCLWLSLSIPALADPGLSRQAAIDRARQAVAKQASLAPQSLQVESAQAVDWPDSSLGCPQPGMMYQQMITPGYRVSLLDTTSGKIYRVHLAGQRAIICDPPPGAGAQDEKSLRFGQRWQHAQEARALLARRLGVAIEAISVLGSKEVAREKAPPGCRPMTGDTLQLIELRYRDTTYRYARIDERSVPCDQDSR
;
A
#
# COMPACT_ATOMS: atom_id res chain seq x y z
N MET A 1 0.35 -82.90 19.39
CA MET A 1 0.07 -82.02 18.23
C MET A 1 0.99 -80.81 18.37
N MET A 2 2.22 -80.89 17.86
CA MET A 2 2.67 -80.55 16.49
C MET A 2 2.61 -79.05 16.15
N HIS A 3 3.77 -78.56 15.67
CA HIS A 3 4.10 -77.27 15.02
C HIS A 3 4.37 -76.06 15.94
N ASN A 4 5.37 -75.21 15.73
CA ASN A 4 6.58 -75.23 14.89
C ASN A 4 7.40 -73.98 15.26
N GLY A 5 8.73 -74.06 15.16
CA GLY A 5 9.63 -72.95 15.46
C GLY A 5 9.67 -71.84 14.39
N ARG A 6 10.15 -70.67 14.82
CA ARG A 6 10.91 -69.66 14.05
C ARG A 6 11.30 -68.54 15.03
N LEU A 7 12.58 -68.45 15.43
CA LEU A 7 13.57 -67.56 14.81
C LEU A 7 12.95 -66.21 14.41
N ILE A 8 13.27 -65.14 15.15
CA ILE A 8 13.88 -63.89 14.64
C ILE A 8 14.35 -63.10 15.86
N LEU A 9 15.63 -63.29 16.16
CA LEU A 9 16.45 -62.51 17.07
C LEU A 9 16.92 -61.27 16.29
N SER A 10 16.10 -60.21 16.16
CA SER A 10 16.51 -58.90 15.58
C SER A 10 15.37 -57.87 15.67
N PHE A 11 15.15 -57.28 16.84
CA PHE A 11 14.28 -56.09 16.98
C PHE A 11 14.88 -55.05 17.94
N LEU A 12 16.22 -54.99 18.01
CA LEU A 12 16.98 -53.99 18.79
C LEU A 12 17.62 -52.90 17.91
N VAL A 13 17.26 -52.82 16.63
CA VAL A 13 17.71 -51.75 15.69
C VAL A 13 16.51 -51.10 15.00
N MET A 14 15.46 -50.79 15.76
CA MET A 14 14.33 -49.99 15.28
C MET A 14 13.86 -48.98 16.34
N CYS A 15 14.80 -48.39 17.06
CA CYS A 15 14.58 -47.25 17.95
C CYS A 15 15.46 -46.04 17.60
N LEU A 16 16.12 -46.05 16.43
CA LEU A 16 17.11 -45.04 16.06
C LEU A 16 16.90 -44.36 14.70
N TRP A 17 15.73 -44.53 14.08
CA TRP A 17 15.38 -43.88 12.80
C TRP A 17 13.97 -43.27 12.77
N LEU A 18 13.43 -42.89 13.94
CA LEU A 18 12.45 -41.80 14.01
C LEU A 18 13.11 -40.64 14.75
N SER A 19 14.13 -40.06 14.13
CA SER A 19 14.38 -38.63 14.30
C SER A 19 13.17 -37.92 13.71
N LEU A 20 12.06 -37.92 14.45
CA LEU A 20 10.99 -36.99 14.24
C LEU A 20 11.63 -35.64 14.56
N SER A 21 12.23 -35.02 13.55
CA SER A 21 12.62 -33.63 13.59
C SER A 21 11.34 -32.89 13.90
N ILE A 22 11.09 -32.60 15.17
CA ILE A 22 10.09 -31.64 15.57
C ILE A 22 10.60 -30.36 14.93
N PRO A 23 9.99 -29.84 13.84
CA PRO A 23 10.35 -28.50 13.43
C PRO A 23 10.03 -27.65 14.65
N ALA A 24 11.02 -26.93 15.16
CA ALA A 24 10.75 -25.89 16.12
C ALA A 24 9.62 -25.06 15.52
N LEU A 25 8.47 -25.02 16.21
CA LEU A 25 7.41 -24.06 15.95
C LEU A 25 7.98 -22.69 16.32
N ALA A 26 8.97 -22.22 15.56
CA ALA A 26 9.29 -20.82 15.47
C ALA A 26 8.01 -20.23 14.90
N ASP A 27 7.19 -19.64 15.78
CA ASP A 27 6.05 -18.84 15.37
C ASP A 27 6.66 -17.73 14.50
N PRO A 28 6.59 -17.82 13.15
CA PRO A 28 7.20 -16.81 12.34
C PRO A 28 6.26 -15.64 12.46
N GLY A 29 6.56 -14.74 13.39
CA GLY A 29 5.90 -13.46 13.48
C GLY A 29 5.69 -12.93 12.07
N LEU A 30 4.47 -12.47 11.79
CA LEU A 30 4.01 -12.14 10.44
C LEU A 30 5.12 -11.43 9.66
N SER A 31 5.67 -12.06 8.62
CA SER A 31 6.73 -11.42 7.85
C SER A 31 6.18 -10.19 7.13
N ARG A 32 7.03 -9.19 6.85
CA ARG A 32 6.60 -7.99 6.13
C ARG A 32 5.93 -8.32 4.80
N GLN A 33 6.45 -9.29 4.06
CA GLN A 33 5.88 -9.72 2.79
C GLN A 33 4.54 -10.43 2.99
N ALA A 34 4.44 -11.34 3.97
CA ALA A 34 3.17 -11.99 4.30
C ALA A 34 2.11 -10.98 4.77
N ALA A 35 2.51 -9.92 5.48
CA ALA A 35 1.61 -8.83 5.87
C ALA A 35 1.06 -8.08 4.65
N ILE A 36 1.93 -7.75 3.69
CA ILE A 36 1.54 -7.10 2.43
C ILE A 36 0.55 -7.98 1.65
N ASP A 37 0.86 -9.26 1.49
CA ASP A 37 0.02 -10.17 0.70
C ASP A 37 -1.34 -10.38 1.35
N ARG A 38 -1.38 -10.53 2.69
CA ARG A 38 -2.63 -10.62 3.45
C ARG A 38 -3.43 -9.32 3.38
N ALA A 39 -2.77 -8.16 3.44
CA ALA A 39 -3.43 -6.87 3.29
C ALA A 39 -4.08 -6.73 1.91
N ARG A 40 -3.37 -7.13 0.85
CA ARG A 40 -3.90 -7.13 -0.52
C ARG A 40 -5.12 -8.03 -0.65
N GLN A 41 -5.05 -9.25 -0.10
CA GLN A 41 -6.18 -10.18 -0.10
C GLN A 41 -7.39 -9.61 0.64
N ALA A 42 -7.18 -8.98 1.81
CA ALA A 42 -8.26 -8.38 2.58
C ALA A 42 -8.97 -7.27 1.77
N VAL A 43 -8.21 -6.35 1.17
CA VAL A 43 -8.76 -5.24 0.37
C VAL A 43 -9.41 -5.74 -0.91
N ALA A 44 -8.75 -6.63 -1.65
CA ALA A 44 -9.31 -7.22 -2.87
C ALA A 44 -10.67 -7.89 -2.60
N LYS A 45 -10.79 -8.62 -1.49
CA LYS A 45 -12.04 -9.28 -1.10
C LYS A 45 -13.13 -8.28 -0.71
N GLN A 46 -12.81 -7.31 0.18
CA GLN A 46 -13.82 -6.40 0.72
C GLN A 46 -14.28 -5.35 -0.30
N ALA A 47 -13.37 -4.84 -1.13
CA ALA A 47 -13.64 -3.80 -2.11
C ALA A 47 -13.89 -4.33 -3.53
N SER A 48 -13.87 -5.65 -3.73
CA SER A 48 -14.00 -6.31 -5.04
C SER A 48 -13.00 -5.77 -6.09
N LEU A 49 -11.77 -5.52 -5.65
CA LEU A 49 -10.69 -5.00 -6.49
C LEU A 49 -9.76 -6.13 -6.95
N ALA A 50 -9.14 -5.96 -8.13
CA ALA A 50 -8.07 -6.84 -8.56
C ALA A 50 -6.82 -6.65 -7.67
N PRO A 51 -6.19 -7.70 -7.13
CA PRO A 51 -4.99 -7.56 -6.29
C PRO A 51 -3.84 -6.78 -6.95
N GLN A 52 -3.76 -6.82 -8.28
CA GLN A 52 -2.76 -6.11 -9.08
C GLN A 52 -2.98 -4.59 -9.12
N SER A 53 -4.20 -4.11 -8.88
CA SER A 53 -4.51 -2.68 -8.80
C SER A 53 -4.00 -2.04 -7.50
N LEU A 54 -3.59 -2.84 -6.51
CA LEU A 54 -3.17 -2.41 -5.17
C LEU A 54 -1.65 -2.27 -5.08
N GLN A 55 -1.18 -1.03 -5.12
CA GLN A 55 0.21 -0.66 -4.90
C GLN A 55 0.50 -0.52 -3.40
N VAL A 56 1.66 -1.03 -2.96
CA VAL A 56 2.08 -0.90 -1.56
C VAL A 56 2.73 0.46 -1.35
N GLU A 57 2.12 1.28 -0.51
CA GLU A 57 2.65 2.59 -0.11
C GLU A 57 3.58 2.44 1.10
N SER A 58 3.16 1.63 2.09
CA SER A 58 3.97 1.37 3.27
C SER A 58 3.59 0.04 3.93
N ALA A 59 4.54 -0.58 4.61
CA ALA A 59 4.30 -1.71 5.50
C ALA A 59 5.28 -1.61 6.67
N GLN A 60 4.75 -1.31 7.86
CA GLN A 60 5.51 -1.03 9.08
C GLN A 60 5.10 -2.04 10.16
N ALA A 61 6.08 -2.58 10.89
CA ALA A 61 5.80 -3.32 12.10
C ALA A 61 5.26 -2.36 13.18
N VAL A 62 4.23 -2.78 13.91
CA VAL A 62 3.55 -2.00 14.94
C VAL A 62 3.18 -2.92 16.10
N ASP A 63 3.39 -2.44 17.32
CA ASP A 63 2.87 -3.07 18.54
C ASP A 63 1.53 -2.41 18.89
N TRP A 64 0.43 -3.16 18.74
CA TRP A 64 -0.91 -2.65 19.00
C TRP A 64 -1.20 -2.65 20.49
N PRO A 65 -1.69 -1.56 21.09
CA PRO A 65 -1.89 -1.47 22.54
C PRO A 65 -3.03 -2.37 23.05
N ASP A 66 -3.96 -2.75 22.17
CA ASP A 66 -5.14 -3.54 22.51
C ASP A 66 -5.65 -4.39 21.33
N SER A 67 -6.65 -5.22 21.61
CA SER A 67 -7.23 -6.16 20.65
C SER A 67 -8.04 -5.50 19.51
N SER A 68 -8.23 -4.17 19.53
CA SER A 68 -8.82 -3.41 18.42
C SER A 68 -7.87 -3.25 17.24
N LEU A 69 -6.56 -3.46 17.48
CA LEU A 69 -5.50 -3.20 16.51
C LEU A 69 -5.54 -1.75 15.99
N GLY A 70 -5.91 -0.80 16.85
CA GLY A 70 -6.03 0.61 16.50
C GLY A 70 -7.29 0.98 15.70
N CYS A 71 -8.27 0.08 15.61
CA CYS A 71 -9.52 0.29 14.85
C CYS A 71 -10.75 -0.02 15.72
N PRO A 72 -10.96 0.73 16.81
CA PRO A 72 -12.05 0.49 17.74
C PRO A 72 -13.42 0.85 17.13
N GLN A 73 -14.43 0.05 17.43
CA GLN A 73 -15.82 0.27 17.07
C GLN A 73 -16.57 0.87 18.27
N PRO A 74 -17.50 1.82 18.06
CA PRO A 74 -18.30 2.40 19.13
C PRO A 74 -19.05 1.33 19.93
N GLY A 75 -19.07 1.47 21.26
CA GLY A 75 -19.78 0.56 22.16
C GLY A 75 -19.08 -0.77 22.45
N MET A 76 -17.88 -1.00 21.89
CA MET A 76 -17.10 -2.21 22.14
C MET A 76 -16.03 -1.99 23.21
N MET A 77 -15.79 -3.00 24.03
CA MET A 77 -14.66 -3.05 24.96
C MET A 77 -13.54 -3.91 24.38
N TYR A 78 -12.31 -3.39 24.40
CA TYR A 78 -11.13 -4.07 23.87
C TYR A 78 -10.17 -4.49 24.98
N GLN A 79 -9.56 -5.66 24.82
CA GLN A 79 -8.60 -6.19 25.78
C GLN A 79 -7.27 -5.46 25.63
N GLN A 80 -6.75 -4.92 26.74
CA GLN A 80 -5.47 -4.22 26.80
C GLN A 80 -4.32 -5.23 26.75
N MET A 81 -3.82 -5.51 25.55
CA MET A 81 -2.76 -6.48 25.30
C MET A 81 -1.91 -6.00 24.14
N ILE A 82 -0.61 -5.82 24.41
CA ILE A 82 0.36 -5.48 23.37
C ILE A 82 0.44 -6.63 22.37
N THR A 83 -0.02 -6.37 21.14
CA THR A 83 -0.08 -7.38 20.07
C THR A 83 0.82 -6.97 18.90
N PRO A 84 1.92 -7.67 18.63
CA PRO A 84 2.76 -7.40 17.48
C PRO A 84 2.03 -7.60 16.16
N GLY A 85 2.29 -6.72 15.20
CA GLY A 85 1.55 -6.69 13.96
C GLY A 85 2.16 -5.80 12.90
N TYR A 86 1.38 -5.53 11.86
CA TYR A 86 1.75 -4.62 10.78
C TYR A 86 0.66 -3.60 10.50
N ARG A 87 1.07 -2.39 10.17
CA ARG A 87 0.23 -1.39 9.50
C ARG A 87 0.67 -1.30 8.05
N VAL A 88 -0.23 -1.67 7.14
CA VAL A 88 0.00 -1.66 5.69
C VAL A 88 -0.92 -0.62 5.05
N SER A 89 -0.35 0.21 4.18
CA SER A 89 -1.10 1.17 3.36
C SER A 89 -1.05 0.72 1.91
N LEU A 90 -2.22 0.55 1.30
CA LEU A 90 -2.38 0.13 -0.10
C LEU A 90 -3.10 1.23 -0.89
N LEU A 91 -2.51 1.65 -2.00
CA LEU A 91 -3.13 2.56 -2.96
C LEU A 91 -3.84 1.73 -4.03
N ASP A 92 -5.15 1.96 -4.20
CA ASP A 92 -5.86 1.55 -5.39
C ASP A 92 -5.51 2.51 -6.54
N THR A 93 -4.76 2.00 -7.51
CA THR A 93 -4.28 2.77 -8.66
C THR A 93 -5.37 3.19 -9.63
N THR A 94 -6.57 2.61 -9.54
CA THR A 94 -7.73 2.95 -10.38
C THR A 94 -8.54 4.09 -9.77
N SER A 95 -8.84 4.03 -8.47
CA SER A 95 -9.67 5.04 -7.79
C SER A 95 -8.86 6.13 -7.07
N GLY A 96 -7.59 5.88 -6.73
CA GLY A 96 -6.79 6.73 -5.86
C GLY A 96 -7.06 6.57 -4.38
N LYS A 97 -7.97 5.67 -3.99
CA LYS A 97 -8.29 5.43 -2.60
C LYS A 97 -7.14 4.72 -1.90
N ILE A 98 -6.78 5.20 -0.70
CA ILE A 98 -5.82 4.54 0.18
C ILE A 98 -6.58 3.69 1.19
N TYR A 99 -6.23 2.42 1.25
CA TYR A 99 -6.69 1.48 2.26
C TYR A 99 -5.62 1.32 3.32
N ARG A 100 -5.98 1.54 4.59
CA ARG A 100 -5.13 1.19 5.73
C ARG A 100 -5.58 -0.14 6.29
N VAL A 101 -4.66 -1.09 6.32
CA VAL A 101 -4.91 -2.45 6.80
C VAL A 101 -4.03 -2.70 8.01
N HIS A 102 -4.65 -3.02 9.14
CA HIS A 102 -3.96 -3.36 10.38
C HIS A 102 -4.01 -4.87 10.57
N LEU A 103 -2.85 -5.48 10.77
CA LEU A 103 -2.67 -6.92 10.83
C LEU A 103 -2.06 -7.33 12.16
N ALA A 104 -2.51 -8.45 12.69
CA ALA A 104 -1.91 -9.13 13.84
C ALA A 104 -2.27 -10.61 13.80
N GLY A 105 -1.28 -11.49 13.94
CA GLY A 105 -1.46 -12.94 13.77
C GLY A 105 -2.20 -13.28 12.47
N GLN A 106 -3.40 -13.83 12.59
CA GLN A 106 -4.25 -14.17 11.45
C GLN A 106 -5.27 -13.09 11.02
N ARG A 107 -5.35 -11.98 11.74
CA ARG A 107 -6.34 -10.93 11.51
C ARG A 107 -5.78 -9.89 10.55
N ALA A 108 -6.64 -9.40 9.66
CA ALA A 108 -6.40 -8.22 8.83
C ALA A 108 -7.68 -7.38 8.87
N ILE A 109 -7.58 -6.16 9.39
CA ILE A 109 -8.70 -5.23 9.56
C ILE A 109 -8.46 -4.05 8.63
N ILE A 110 -9.40 -3.80 7.72
CA ILE A 110 -9.40 -2.57 6.93
C ILE A 110 -10.01 -1.49 7.81
N CYS A 111 -9.20 -0.51 8.15
CA CYS A 111 -9.59 0.55 9.04
C CYS A 111 -10.10 1.70 8.21
N ASP A 112 -11.41 1.68 7.94
CA ASP A 112 -12.11 2.85 7.44
C ASP A 112 -12.12 3.88 8.56
N PRO A 113 -11.52 5.07 8.35
CA PRO A 113 -11.81 6.14 9.28
C PRO A 113 -13.33 6.41 9.22
N PRO A 114 -14.01 6.70 10.35
CA PRO A 114 -15.37 7.20 10.29
C PRO A 114 -15.44 8.39 9.33
N PRO A 115 -16.58 8.64 8.66
CA PRO A 115 -16.74 9.81 7.79
C PRO A 115 -16.26 11.07 8.52
N GLY A 116 -15.17 11.68 8.05
CA GLY A 116 -14.53 12.83 8.70
C GLY A 116 -13.20 12.55 9.45
N ALA A 117 -12.84 11.30 9.76
CA ALA A 117 -11.56 10.95 10.40
C ALA A 117 -10.46 10.54 9.40
N GLY A 118 -10.78 10.48 8.10
CA GLY A 118 -9.80 10.27 7.03
C GLY A 118 -9.05 11.53 6.62
N ALA A 119 -9.41 12.67 7.20
CA ALA A 119 -8.98 14.00 6.83
C ALA A 119 -8.13 14.70 7.91
N GLN A 120 -7.42 13.97 8.76
CA GLN A 120 -6.69 14.61 9.88
C GLN A 120 -5.17 14.49 9.77
N ASP A 121 -4.64 13.51 9.04
CA ASP A 121 -3.20 13.49 8.83
C ASP A 121 -2.91 14.35 7.60
N GLU A 122 -2.51 15.61 7.82
CA GLU A 122 -2.22 16.60 6.77
C GLU A 122 -1.29 16.01 5.70
N LYS A 123 -0.35 15.14 6.10
CA LYS A 123 0.54 14.41 5.18
C LYS A 123 -0.20 13.39 4.31
N SER A 124 -1.18 12.68 4.87
CA SER A 124 -2.01 11.73 4.11
C SER A 124 -2.98 12.47 3.17
N LEU A 125 -3.53 13.61 3.61
CA LEU A 125 -4.33 14.49 2.77
C LEU A 125 -3.51 15.10 1.64
N ARG A 126 -2.35 15.68 1.94
CA ARG A 126 -1.43 16.24 0.94
C ARG A 126 -0.93 15.16 -0.01
N PHE A 127 -0.66 13.95 0.45
CA PHE A 127 -0.30 12.83 -0.42
C PHE A 127 -1.46 12.44 -1.35
N GLY A 128 -2.67 12.31 -0.81
CA GLY A 128 -3.88 12.04 -1.61
C GLY A 128 -4.17 13.13 -2.64
N GLN A 129 -4.13 14.40 -2.24
CA GLN A 129 -4.30 15.56 -3.13
C GLN A 129 -3.21 15.60 -4.20
N ARG A 130 -1.93 15.47 -3.82
CA ARG A 130 -0.79 15.43 -4.77
C ARG A 130 -0.92 14.30 -5.77
N TRP A 131 -1.42 13.14 -5.36
CA TRP A 131 -1.68 12.02 -6.25
C TRP A 131 -2.84 12.30 -7.21
N GLN A 132 -3.95 12.84 -6.70
CA GLN A 132 -5.11 13.23 -7.53
C GLN A 132 -4.69 14.25 -8.60
N HIS A 133 -3.91 15.26 -8.23
CA HIS A 133 -3.38 16.25 -9.15
C HIS A 133 -2.45 15.61 -10.19
N ALA A 134 -1.61 14.65 -9.79
CA ALA A 134 -0.75 13.92 -10.72
C ALA A 134 -1.55 13.06 -11.71
N GLN A 135 -2.63 12.40 -11.28
CA GLN A 135 -3.49 11.64 -12.20
C GLN A 135 -4.29 12.55 -13.14
N GLU A 136 -4.73 13.71 -12.67
CA GLU A 136 -5.38 14.71 -13.52
C GLU A 136 -4.44 15.16 -14.64
N ALA A 137 -3.21 15.56 -14.29
CA ALA A 137 -2.18 15.91 -15.26
C ALA A 137 -1.84 14.76 -16.22
N ARG A 138 -1.78 13.52 -15.71
CA ARG A 138 -1.55 12.31 -16.50
C ARG A 138 -2.68 12.06 -17.50
N ALA A 139 -3.93 12.23 -17.08
CA ALA A 139 -5.10 12.11 -17.95
C ALA A 139 -5.12 13.20 -19.04
N LEU A 140 -4.76 14.45 -18.69
CA LEU A 140 -4.62 15.54 -19.66
C LEU A 140 -3.54 15.24 -20.69
N LEU A 141 -2.37 14.76 -20.25
CA LEU A 141 -1.29 14.39 -21.15
C LEU A 141 -1.68 13.21 -22.06
N ALA A 142 -2.37 12.20 -21.52
CA ALA A 142 -2.88 11.06 -22.29
C ALA A 142 -3.80 11.54 -23.43
N ARG A 143 -4.74 12.42 -23.11
CA ARG A 143 -5.65 13.03 -24.09
C ARG A 143 -4.89 13.86 -25.13
N ARG A 144 -3.94 14.70 -24.69
CA ARG A 144 -3.13 15.55 -25.57
C ARG A 144 -2.29 14.74 -26.56
N LEU A 145 -1.75 13.61 -26.13
CA LEU A 145 -0.90 12.74 -26.97
C LEU A 145 -1.71 11.68 -27.74
N GLY A 146 -2.99 11.49 -27.45
CA GLY A 146 -3.80 10.43 -28.03
C GLY A 146 -3.34 9.02 -27.64
N VAL A 147 -2.83 8.85 -26.41
CA VAL A 147 -2.28 7.56 -25.92
C VAL A 147 -3.05 7.05 -24.71
N ALA A 148 -2.92 5.74 -24.42
CA ALA A 148 -3.44 5.16 -23.19
C ALA A 148 -2.79 5.79 -21.96
N ILE A 149 -3.58 6.10 -20.93
CA ILE A 149 -3.10 6.71 -19.67
C ILE A 149 -2.02 5.85 -19.00
N GLU A 150 -2.13 4.52 -19.14
CA GLU A 150 -1.20 3.52 -18.62
C GLU A 150 0.22 3.65 -19.18
N ALA A 151 0.36 4.13 -20.42
CA ALA A 151 1.66 4.32 -21.06
C ALA A 151 2.44 5.51 -20.48
N ILE A 152 1.80 6.35 -19.67
CA ILE A 152 2.39 7.54 -19.04
C ILE A 152 2.72 7.20 -17.59
N SER A 153 3.99 7.40 -17.21
CA SER A 153 4.46 7.25 -15.84
C SER A 153 4.42 8.58 -15.09
N VAL A 154 3.97 8.57 -13.83
CA VAL A 154 4.14 9.70 -12.92
C VAL A 154 5.53 9.58 -12.28
N LEU A 155 6.40 10.56 -12.52
CA LEU A 155 7.74 10.60 -11.89
C LEU A 155 7.67 11.18 -10.47
N GLY A 156 6.74 12.10 -10.23
CA GLY A 156 6.47 12.66 -8.92
C GLY A 156 5.80 14.02 -8.99
N SER A 157 5.57 14.60 -7.82
CA SER A 157 5.17 15.99 -7.66
C SER A 157 6.05 16.67 -6.61
N LYS A 158 6.34 17.95 -6.77
CA LYS A 158 7.10 18.76 -5.82
C LYS A 158 6.52 20.17 -5.74
N GLU A 159 6.61 20.78 -4.58
CA GLU A 159 6.36 22.21 -4.45
C GLU A 159 7.62 22.96 -4.89
N VAL A 160 7.46 23.97 -5.75
CA VAL A 160 8.57 24.78 -6.27
C VAL A 160 8.23 26.26 -6.14
N ALA A 161 9.25 27.06 -5.87
CA ALA A 161 9.12 28.51 -5.85
C ALA A 161 8.83 29.04 -7.26
N ARG A 162 8.00 30.10 -7.37
CA ARG A 162 7.52 30.69 -8.62
C ARG A 162 8.66 31.04 -9.59
N GLU A 163 9.75 31.59 -9.08
CA GLU A 163 10.92 31.99 -9.85
C GLU A 163 11.68 30.79 -10.45
N LYS A 164 11.60 29.62 -9.80
CA LYS A 164 12.19 28.37 -10.27
C LYS A 164 11.24 27.56 -11.16
N ALA A 165 10.00 28.01 -11.33
CA ALA A 165 9.02 27.36 -12.17
C ALA A 165 9.38 27.53 -13.67
N PRO A 166 9.06 26.53 -14.51
CA PRO A 166 9.11 26.70 -15.96
C PRO A 166 8.21 27.87 -16.41
N PRO A 167 8.61 28.66 -17.43
CA PRO A 167 7.90 29.88 -17.83
C PRO A 167 6.38 29.70 -18.05
N GLY A 168 5.95 28.67 -18.79
CA GLY A 168 4.54 28.43 -19.12
C GLY A 168 3.63 28.08 -17.93
N CYS A 169 4.21 27.84 -16.74
CA CYS A 169 3.51 27.46 -15.53
C CYS A 169 3.71 28.44 -14.37
N ARG A 170 4.27 29.62 -14.62
CA ARG A 170 4.47 30.61 -13.55
C ARG A 170 3.11 31.23 -13.19
N PRO A 171 2.59 31.02 -11.96
CA PRO A 171 1.33 31.63 -11.58
C PRO A 171 1.45 33.15 -11.54
N MET A 172 0.34 33.86 -11.77
CA MET A 172 0.30 35.33 -11.65
C MET A 172 0.38 35.77 -10.19
N THR A 173 -0.22 34.99 -9.29
CA THR A 173 -0.29 35.22 -7.85
C THR A 173 0.27 34.04 -7.06
N GLY A 174 0.81 34.30 -5.87
CA GLY A 174 1.40 33.28 -4.99
C GLY A 174 2.88 33.03 -5.26
N ASP A 175 3.58 32.53 -4.24
CA ASP A 175 5.05 32.39 -4.25
C ASP A 175 5.51 30.98 -4.60
N THR A 176 4.61 30.00 -4.56
CA THR A 176 4.90 28.58 -4.83
C THR A 176 3.83 27.94 -5.70
N LEU A 177 4.20 26.89 -6.41
CA LEU A 177 3.28 26.04 -7.17
C LEU A 177 3.60 24.56 -6.98
N GLN A 178 2.59 23.72 -7.20
CA GLN A 178 2.74 22.28 -7.29
C GLN A 178 3.18 21.91 -8.72
N LEU A 179 4.41 21.47 -8.90
CA LEU A 179 4.93 20.94 -10.17
C LEU A 179 4.80 19.41 -10.21
N ILE A 180 4.27 18.89 -11.30
CA ILE A 180 4.08 17.46 -11.56
C ILE A 180 4.96 17.08 -12.75
N GLU A 181 5.76 16.03 -12.59
CA GLU A 181 6.62 15.49 -13.65
C GLU A 181 6.08 14.14 -14.12
N LEU A 182 5.83 14.05 -15.43
CA LEU A 182 5.30 12.87 -16.11
C LEU A 182 6.31 12.41 -17.17
N ARG A 183 6.30 11.12 -17.50
CA ARG A 183 7.13 10.57 -18.56
C ARG A 183 6.31 9.74 -19.53
N TYR A 184 6.53 9.97 -20.81
CA TYR A 184 6.08 9.10 -21.88
C TYR A 184 7.26 8.82 -22.81
N ARG A 185 7.59 7.54 -23.00
CA ARG A 185 8.83 7.10 -23.66
C ARG A 185 10.05 7.78 -22.99
N ASP A 186 10.86 8.50 -23.75
CA ASP A 186 12.05 9.20 -23.26
C ASP A 186 11.83 10.71 -23.02
N THR A 187 10.57 11.17 -23.12
CA THR A 187 10.22 12.59 -22.96
C THR A 187 9.58 12.85 -21.59
N THR A 188 10.12 13.84 -20.89
CA THR A 188 9.55 14.33 -19.62
C THR A 188 8.65 15.53 -19.89
N TYR A 189 7.41 15.44 -19.43
CA TYR A 189 6.41 16.50 -19.48
C TYR A 189 6.20 17.08 -18.09
N ARG A 190 5.93 18.38 -18.03
CA ARG A 190 5.70 19.09 -16.77
C ARG A 190 4.34 19.76 -16.78
N TYR A 191 3.62 19.62 -15.67
CA TYR A 191 2.35 20.28 -15.42
C TYR A 191 2.44 21.03 -14.09
N ALA A 192 1.71 22.13 -13.95
CA ALA A 192 1.52 22.83 -12.69
C ALA A 192 0.05 22.85 -12.29
N ARG A 193 -0.24 22.88 -11.00
CA ARG A 193 -1.59 23.25 -10.53
C ARG A 193 -1.67 24.77 -10.34
N ILE A 194 -2.51 25.43 -11.14
CA ILE A 194 -2.80 26.86 -11.08
C ILE A 194 -4.33 27.02 -11.04
N ASP A 195 -4.86 27.75 -10.06
CA ASP A 195 -6.31 28.01 -9.91
C ASP A 195 -7.18 26.75 -10.05
N GLU A 196 -6.85 25.71 -9.29
CA GLU A 196 -7.52 24.39 -9.29
C GLU A 196 -7.44 23.59 -10.60
N ARG A 197 -6.64 24.03 -11.57
CA ARG A 197 -6.47 23.34 -12.87
C ARG A 197 -5.03 22.86 -13.06
N SER A 198 -4.88 21.69 -13.68
CA SER A 198 -3.58 21.22 -14.15
C SER A 198 -3.25 21.83 -15.51
N VAL A 199 -2.23 22.68 -15.58
CA VAL A 199 -1.79 23.37 -16.81
C VAL A 199 -0.44 22.84 -17.31
N PRO A 200 -0.25 22.64 -18.63
CA PRO A 200 1.01 22.19 -19.20
C PRO A 200 2.06 23.33 -19.21
N CYS A 201 3.30 23.02 -18.83
CA CYS A 201 4.36 24.02 -18.71
C CYS A 201 5.16 24.27 -19.99
N ASP A 202 4.93 23.44 -21.02
CA ASP A 202 5.56 23.50 -22.33
C ASP A 202 4.77 24.34 -23.34
N GLN A 203 3.69 25.01 -22.90
CA GLN A 203 2.93 25.96 -23.70
C GLN A 203 3.20 27.38 -23.19
N ASP A 204 3.41 28.34 -24.09
CA ASP A 204 3.44 29.75 -23.71
C ASP A 204 2.08 30.13 -23.12
N SER A 205 2.09 30.60 -21.88
CA SER A 205 0.91 31.10 -21.17
C SER A 205 0.32 32.28 -21.96
N ARG A 206 -0.74 32.02 -22.73
CA ARG A 206 -1.53 33.03 -23.42
C ARG A 206 -2.65 33.54 -22.52
#